data_AF-A0A3D3F5W3-F1
#
_entry.id   AF-A0A3D3F5W3-F1
#
_cell.length_a   1.000
_cell.length_b   1.000
_cell.length_c   1.000
_cell.angle_alpha   90.00
_cell.angle_beta   90.00
_cell.angle_gamma   90.00
#
_symmetry.space_group_name_H-M   'P 1'
#
loop_
_entity.id
_entity.type
_entity.pdbx_description
1 polymer ?
#
loop_
_entity_poly.entity_id
_entity_poly.type
_entity_poly.pdbx_seq_one_letter_code
_entity_poly.pdbx_strand_id
1 'polypeptide(L)'
;MEHLAVNPALRGHGHGSLMLRYLRDSQYIIILEVDPLINELSVRRLQFYERAGYTLTPYRFVHLPYWVESKTQELLILSYPNMISKEQHNDFLWFVNEEVIRYCEGYPFKAD
;
A
#
# COMPACT_ATOMS: atom_id res chain seq x y z
N MET A 1 -8.71 -2.93 -1.34
CA MET A 1 -8.37 -1.96 -2.42
C MET A 1 -6.86 -1.97 -2.53
N GLU A 2 -6.30 -2.49 -3.62
CA GLU A 2 -4.84 -2.62 -3.78
C GLU A 2 -4.23 -1.48 -4.60
N HIS A 3 -5.02 -0.87 -5.48
CA HIS A 3 -4.55 0.19 -6.36
C HIS A 3 -5.41 1.46 -6.24
N LEU A 4 -4.74 2.57 -5.92
CA LEU A 4 -5.30 3.91 -5.95
C LEU A 4 -4.64 4.70 -7.08
N ALA A 5 -5.40 5.03 -8.13
CA ALA A 5 -4.88 5.76 -9.28
C ALA A 5 -5.74 6.98 -9.61
N VAL A 6 -5.08 8.10 -9.88
CA VAL A 6 -5.69 9.28 -10.49
C VAL A 6 -5.13 9.40 -11.90
N ASN A 7 -6.00 9.59 -12.89
CA ASN A 7 -5.59 9.80 -14.28
C ASN A 7 -4.51 10.90 -14.35
N PRO A 8 -3.37 10.68 -15.03
CA PRO A 8 -2.31 11.66 -15.20
C PRO A 8 -2.77 13.06 -15.62
N ALA A 9 -3.77 13.14 -16.51
CA ALA A 9 -4.34 14.39 -17.00
C ALA A 9 -5.13 15.17 -15.94
N LEU A 10 -5.53 14.51 -14.84
CA LEU A 10 -6.31 15.07 -13.75
C LEU A 10 -5.48 15.35 -12.49
N ARG A 11 -4.14 15.22 -12.58
CA ARG A 11 -3.23 15.53 -11.47
C ARG A 11 -3.22 17.02 -11.16
N GLY A 12 -3.01 17.38 -9.89
CA GLY A 12 -3.03 18.78 -9.43
C GLY A 12 -4.43 19.37 -9.20
N HIS A 13 -5.51 18.69 -9.61
CA HIS A 13 -6.89 19.14 -9.41
C HIS A 13 -7.55 18.65 -8.11
N GLY A 14 -6.76 18.12 -7.17
CA GLY A 14 -7.26 17.73 -5.84
C GLY A 14 -8.06 16.41 -5.77
N HIS A 15 -8.26 15.68 -6.88
CA HIS A 15 -9.00 14.40 -6.89
C HIS A 15 -8.39 13.36 -5.96
N GLY A 16 -7.05 13.21 -5.95
CA GLY A 16 -6.39 12.27 -5.04
C GLY A 16 -6.64 12.62 -3.58
N SER A 17 -6.60 13.89 -3.22
CA SER A 17 -6.93 14.35 -1.86
C SER A 17 -8.39 14.07 -1.51
N LEU A 18 -9.32 14.21 -2.47
CA LEU A 18 -10.73 13.87 -2.25
C LEU A 18 -10.92 12.36 -2.00
N MET A 19 -10.26 11.50 -2.78
CA MET A 19 -10.31 10.04 -2.56
C MET A 19 -9.75 9.65 -1.19
N LEU A 20 -8.60 10.21 -0.80
CA LEU A 20 -8.03 9.96 0.52
C LEU A 20 -8.94 10.46 1.65
N ARG A 21 -9.66 11.58 1.47
CA ARG A 21 -10.67 12.01 2.45
C ARG A 21 -11.74 10.93 2.66
N TYR A 22 -12.34 10.42 1.59
CA TYR A 22 -13.37 9.39 1.69
C TYR A 22 -12.87 8.10 2.35
N LEU A 23 -11.62 7.71 2.05
CA LEU A 23 -11.01 6.54 2.69
C LEU A 23 -10.88 6.76 4.21
N ARG A 24 -10.44 7.95 4.63
CA ARG A 24 -10.27 8.32 6.05
C ARG A 24 -11.57 8.43 6.84
N ASP A 25 -12.71 8.61 6.17
CA ASP A 25 -14.02 8.63 6.84
C ASP A 25 -14.49 7.22 7.26
N SER A 26 -13.71 6.18 6.98
CA SER A 26 -13.98 4.81 7.44
C SER A 26 -13.55 4.58 8.90
N GLN A 27 -14.16 3.58 9.54
CA GLN A 27 -13.79 3.16 10.91
C GLN A 27 -12.57 2.22 10.95
N TYR A 28 -12.00 1.90 9.79
CA TYR A 28 -10.94 0.93 9.65
C TYR A 28 -9.56 1.59 9.66
N ILE A 29 -8.55 0.82 10.08
CA ILE A 29 -7.17 1.18 9.84
C ILE A 29 -6.90 1.02 8.34
N ILE A 30 -6.27 2.04 7.76
CA ILE A 30 -5.92 2.05 6.34
C ILE A 30 -4.42 1.87 6.23
N ILE A 31 -4.01 0.82 5.54
CA ILE A 31 -2.61 0.56 5.20
C ILE A 31 -2.41 0.96 3.74
N LEU A 32 -1.34 1.71 3.46
CA LEU A 32 -0.91 2.02 2.10
C LEU A 32 0.53 1.54 1.91
N GLU A 33 0.75 0.86 0.79
CA GLU A 33 2.08 0.47 0.32
C GLU A 33 2.62 1.55 -0.63
N VAL A 34 3.87 1.95 -0.45
CA VAL A 34 4.53 2.99 -1.28
C VAL A 34 5.92 2.53 -1.70
N ASP A 35 6.30 2.86 -2.94
CA ASP A 35 7.66 2.61 -3.44
C ASP A 35 8.75 3.17 -2.51
N PRO A 36 9.95 2.55 -2.46
CA PRO A 36 11.11 3.11 -1.78
C PRO A 36 11.42 4.54 -2.22
N LEU A 37 11.97 5.34 -1.29
CA LEU A 37 12.29 6.75 -1.51
C LEU A 37 13.58 6.95 -2.32
N ILE A 38 13.63 6.42 -3.54
CA ILE A 38 14.84 6.42 -4.39
C ILE A 38 14.94 7.64 -5.31
N ASN A 39 13.89 8.45 -5.43
CA ASN A 39 13.86 9.62 -6.30
C ASN A 39 12.89 10.72 -5.81
N GLU A 40 12.97 11.91 -6.39
CA GLU A 40 12.11 13.03 -6.01
C GLU A 40 10.61 12.72 -6.12
N LEU A 41 10.20 11.90 -7.10
CA LEU A 41 8.79 11.56 -7.29
C LEU A 41 8.27 10.71 -6.13
N SER A 42 9.05 9.72 -5.68
CA SER A 42 8.72 8.90 -4.51
C SER A 42 8.64 9.72 -3.21
N VAL A 43 9.53 10.70 -3.04
CA VAL A 43 9.49 11.64 -1.89
C VAL A 43 8.24 12.53 -1.97
N ARG A 44 7.91 13.09 -3.14
CA ARG A 44 6.68 13.89 -3.31
C ARG A 44 5.41 13.08 -3.05
N ARG A 45 5.40 11.79 -3.40
CA ARG A 45 4.29 10.88 -3.08
C ARG A 45 4.15 10.66 -1.58
N LEU A 46 5.25 10.38 -0.87
CA LEU A 46 5.23 10.27 0.60
C LEU A 46 4.65 11.55 1.24
N GLN A 47 5.18 12.71 0.88
CA GLN A 47 4.71 14.00 1.42
C GLN A 47 3.23 14.26 1.12
N PHE A 48 2.72 13.77 -0.01
CA PHE A 48 1.29 13.86 -0.34
C PHE A 48 0.44 13.04 0.62
N TYR A 49 0.84 11.81 0.96
CA TYR A 49 0.15 10.98 1.92
C TYR A 49 0.28 11.51 3.36
N GLU A 50 1.45 12.03 3.74
CA GLU A 50 1.65 12.69 5.04
C GLU A 50 0.75 13.91 5.21
N ARG A 51 0.63 14.77 4.19
CA ARG A 51 -0.34 15.89 4.20
C ARG A 51 -1.79 15.42 4.27
N ALA A 52 -2.07 14.21 3.80
CA ALA A 52 -3.36 13.56 3.95
C ALA A 52 -3.51 12.85 5.32
N GLY A 53 -2.55 12.98 6.24
CA GLY A 53 -2.63 12.47 7.61
C GLY A 53 -2.12 11.05 7.81
N TYR A 54 -1.59 10.41 6.76
CA TYR A 54 -0.98 9.08 6.90
C TYR A 54 0.39 9.19 7.56
N THR A 55 0.73 8.20 8.38
CA THR A 55 2.01 8.12 9.08
C THR A 55 2.89 7.03 8.47
N LEU A 56 4.13 7.36 8.13
CA LEU A 56 5.14 6.38 7.72
C LEU A 56 5.51 5.49 8.91
N THR A 57 5.48 4.17 8.70
CA THR A 57 5.78 3.18 9.73
C THR A 57 7.23 2.69 9.62
N PRO A 58 7.82 2.13 10.70
CA PRO A 58 9.14 1.48 10.62
C PRO A 58 9.09 0.13 9.87
N TYR A 59 7.89 -0.35 9.52
CA TYR A 59 7.70 -1.66 8.91
C TYR A 59 7.86 -1.61 7.39
N ARG A 60 8.21 -2.78 6.84
CA ARG A 60 8.40 -3.00 5.41
C ARG A 60 7.50 -4.12 4.95
N PHE A 61 7.17 -4.08 3.66
CA PHE A 61 6.38 -5.11 3.03
C PHE A 61 7.05 -5.50 1.73
N VAL A 62 7.22 -6.80 1.51
CA VAL A 62 7.70 -7.31 0.23
C VAL A 62 6.49 -7.73 -0.56
N HIS A 63 6.25 -7.06 -1.68
CA HIS A 63 5.07 -7.30 -2.49
C HIS A 63 5.04 -8.73 -3.01
N LEU A 64 3.86 -9.36 -2.98
CA LEU A 64 3.68 -10.73 -3.48
C LEU A 64 3.97 -10.82 -4.97
N PRO A 65 4.37 -12.00 -5.47
CA PRO A 65 4.64 -12.18 -6.89
C PRO A 65 3.33 -12.31 -7.69
N TYR A 66 2.62 -11.21 -7.86
CA TYR A 66 1.33 -11.19 -8.58
C TYR A 66 1.45 -11.71 -10.02
N TRP A 67 2.63 -11.57 -10.64
CA TRP A 67 2.91 -12.02 -11.99
C TRP A 67 4.13 -12.95 -12.00
N VAL A 68 4.17 -13.92 -12.92
CA VAL A 68 5.23 -14.94 -13.00
C VAL A 68 6.64 -14.34 -13.10
N GLU A 69 6.78 -13.17 -13.73
CA GLU A 69 8.07 -12.48 -13.92
C GLU A 69 8.28 -11.30 -12.95
N SER A 70 7.42 -11.16 -11.93
CA SER A 70 7.52 -10.04 -11.00
C SER A 70 8.81 -10.10 -10.18
N LYS A 71 9.50 -8.96 -10.10
CA LYS A 71 10.66 -8.81 -9.23
C LYS A 71 10.19 -8.53 -7.81
N THR A 72 10.78 -9.24 -6.86
CA THR A 72 10.65 -8.93 -5.44
C THR A 72 11.08 -7.48 -5.19
N GLN A 73 10.15 -6.65 -4.73
CA GLN A 73 10.41 -5.26 -4.37
C GLN A 73 9.92 -5.02 -2.95
N GLU A 74 10.81 -4.51 -2.11
CA GLU A 74 10.44 -4.00 -0.79
C GLU A 74 9.72 -2.66 -0.96
N LEU A 75 8.62 -2.50 -0.22
CA LEU A 75 7.76 -1.33 -0.16
C LEU A 75 7.74 -0.80 1.27
N LEU A 76 7.48 0.51 1.37
CA LEU A 76 7.23 1.20 2.62
C LEU A 76 5.76 1.09 2.98
N ILE A 77 5.47 0.97 4.28
CA ILE A 77 4.11 0.96 4.81
C ILE A 77 3.79 2.29 5.48
N LEU A 78 2.68 2.89 5.05
CA LEU A 78 2.03 4.00 5.72
C LEU A 78 0.72 3.53 6.34
N SER A 79 0.28 4.18 7.41
CA SER A 79 -1.00 3.87 8.07
C SER A 79 -1.78 5.11 8.52
N TYR A 80 -3.10 4.95 8.62
CA TYR A 80 -4.05 5.95 9.13
C TYR A 80 -5.14 5.26 9.97
N PRO A 81 -5.68 5.88 11.04
CA PRO A 81 -5.33 7.21 11.57
C PRO A 81 -4.05 7.22 12.42
N ASN A 82 -3.69 6.06 12.99
CA ASN A 82 -2.52 5.91 13.84
C ASN A 82 -1.52 4.96 13.19
N MET A 83 -0.27 5.05 13.64
CA MET A 83 0.74 4.05 13.30
C MET A 83 0.29 2.68 13.80
N ILE A 84 0.28 1.70 12.91
CA ILE A 84 0.00 0.30 13.28
C ILE A 84 1.05 -0.24 14.26
N SER A 85 0.65 -1.16 15.13
CA SER A 85 1.58 -1.91 15.97
C SER A 85 2.33 -2.98 15.16
N LYS A 86 3.36 -3.58 15.76
CA LYS A 86 4.07 -4.72 15.16
C LYS A 86 3.16 -5.94 14.99
N GLU A 87 2.23 -6.14 15.93
CA GLU A 87 1.25 -7.23 15.87
C GLU A 87 0.30 -7.04 14.69
N GLN A 88 -0.26 -5.84 14.53
CA GLN A 88 -1.12 -5.51 13.38
C GLN A 88 -0.37 -5.61 12.04
N HIS A 89 0.91 -5.27 12.01
CA HIS A 89 1.75 -5.49 10.84
C HIS A 89 1.91 -6.99 10.53
N ASN A 90 2.14 -7.83 11.53
CA ASN A 90 2.21 -9.28 11.35
C ASN A 90 0.87 -9.86 10.89
N ASP A 91 -0.25 -9.40 11.44
CA ASP A 91 -1.59 -9.83 11.01
C ASP A 91 -1.85 -9.48 9.55
N PHE A 92 -1.43 -8.29 9.13
CA PHE A 92 -1.45 -7.88 7.73
C PHE A 92 -0.60 -8.81 6.85
N LEU A 93 0.65 -9.10 7.26
CA LEU A 93 1.52 -10.02 6.53
C LEU A 93 0.91 -11.43 6.42
N TRP A 94 0.32 -11.93 7.50
CA TRP A 94 -0.35 -13.22 7.51
C TRP A 94 -1.53 -13.23 6.54
N PHE A 95 -2.41 -12.22 6.63
CA PHE A 95 -3.55 -12.09 5.72
C PHE A 95 -3.11 -12.08 4.24
N VAL A 96 -2.07 -11.30 3.92
CA VAL A 96 -1.56 -11.24 2.55
C VAL A 96 -1.02 -12.61 2.11
N ASN A 97 -0.19 -13.26 2.92
CA ASN A 97 0.44 -14.53 2.56
C ASN A 97 -0.50 -15.74 2.55
N GLU A 98 -1.61 -15.72 3.29
CA GLU A 98 -2.55 -16.84 3.33
C GLU A 98 -3.77 -16.61 2.42
N GLU A 99 -4.27 -15.38 2.38
CA GLU A 99 -5.54 -15.09 1.71
C GLU A 99 -5.34 -14.47 0.33
N VAL A 100 -4.41 -13.50 0.21
CA VAL A 100 -4.18 -12.74 -1.04
C VAL A 100 -3.30 -13.52 -2.01
N ILE A 101 -2.33 -14.32 -1.53
CA ILE A 101 -1.42 -15.10 -2.38
C ILE A 101 -2.16 -16.03 -3.35
N ARG A 102 -3.35 -16.51 -2.96
CA ARG A 102 -4.20 -17.39 -3.78
C ARG A 102 -4.69 -16.73 -5.06
N TYR A 103 -4.61 -15.41 -5.15
CA TYR A 103 -4.99 -14.64 -6.34
C TYR A 103 -3.77 -14.16 -7.16
N CYS A 104 -2.54 -14.54 -6.76
CA CYS A 104 -1.31 -14.20 -7.48
C CYS A 104 -1.02 -15.22 -8.58
N GLU A 105 -0.87 -14.78 -9.83
CA GLU A 105 -0.55 -15.68 -10.96
C GLU A 105 0.84 -16.32 -10.83
N GLY A 106 1.77 -15.65 -10.16
CA GLY A 106 3.11 -16.17 -9.87
C GLY A 106 3.15 -17.26 -8.80
N TYR A 107 2.03 -17.55 -8.14
CA TYR A 107 1.91 -18.65 -7.18
C TYR A 107 1.00 -19.74 -7.79
N PRO A 108 1.54 -20.71 -8.54
CA PRO A 108 0.71 -21.77 -9.10
C PRO A 108 0.10 -22.55 -7.94
N PHE A 109 -1.24 -22.59 -7.87
CA PHE A 109 -1.96 -23.51 -7.00
C PHE A 109 -1.33 -24.90 -7.13
N LYS A 110 -0.75 -25.43 -6.05
CA LYS A 110 -0.56 -26.88 -5.96
C LYS A 110 -1.96 -27.46 -5.86
N ALA A 111 -2.47 -27.97 -6.97
CA ALA A 111 -3.59 -28.90 -6.93
C ALA A 111 -3.10 -30.14 -6.18
N ASP A 112 -3.60 -30.34 -4.97
CA ASP A 112 -3.49 -31.61 -4.26
C ASP A 112 -4.31 -32.71 -4.98
#